data_AF-Q4RH36-F1
#
_entry.id   AF-Q4RH36-F1
#
_cell.length_a   1.000
_cell.length_b   1.000
_cell.length_c   1.000
_cell.angle_alpha   90.00
_cell.angle_beta   90.00
_cell.angle_gamma   90.00
#
_symmetry.space_group_name_H-M   'P 1'
#
loop_
_entity.id
_entity.type
_entity.pdbx_description
1 polymer ?
#
loop_
_entity_poly.entity_id
_entity_poly.type
_entity_poly.pdbx_seq_one_letter_code
_entity_poly.pdbx_strand_id
1 'polypeptide(L)'
;LQGERQDLDAAEERNAQVQLEKAKYKPVAFAVRCNFSYTPADDDNVPVPGHAITFEARDFLHVKEVAMYDVVPTMRPVVLMGPSLKGLEVTDMMQKALFDFLKHRFEGRITITRVTADISLAKRSILNNPGKKALMDRSNTRSNLAQIQGEVERIFELARSLQLVVLDADTVNHPLQVSKTSLAPILVYVKISSPKVML
;
A
#
# COMPACT_ATOMS: atom_id res chain seq x y z
N LEU A 1 -15.05 -25.33 -9.59
CA LEU A 1 -14.36 -25.47 -8.28
C LEU A 1 -12.91 -25.97 -8.39
N GLN A 2 -12.59 -27.16 -8.94
CA GLN A 2 -11.19 -27.62 -9.05
C GLN A 2 -10.46 -27.05 -10.28
N GLY A 3 -11.19 -26.83 -11.40
CA GLY A 3 -10.64 -26.20 -12.60
C GLY A 3 -10.35 -24.70 -12.47
N GLU A 4 -11.18 -23.95 -11.74
CA GLU A 4 -11.02 -22.48 -11.59
C GLU A 4 -9.75 -22.09 -10.82
N ARG A 5 -9.27 -22.91 -9.88
CA ARG A 5 -7.99 -22.65 -9.17
C ARG A 5 -6.78 -22.91 -10.07
N GLN A 6 -6.81 -23.99 -10.85
CA GLN A 6 -5.74 -24.30 -11.80
C GLN A 6 -5.62 -23.23 -12.89
N ASP A 7 -6.75 -22.68 -13.37
CA ASP A 7 -6.75 -21.64 -14.40
C ASP A 7 -6.12 -20.32 -13.93
N LEU A 8 -6.27 -20.01 -12.65
CA LEU A 8 -5.81 -18.78 -12.03
C LEU A 8 -4.32 -18.86 -11.63
N ASP A 9 -3.85 -20.00 -11.11
CA ASP A 9 -2.42 -20.27 -10.91
C ASP A 9 -1.67 -20.21 -12.26
N ALA A 10 -2.27 -20.79 -13.32
CA ALA A 10 -1.73 -20.72 -14.67
C ALA A 10 -1.75 -19.29 -15.27
N ALA A 11 -2.64 -18.40 -14.82
CA ALA A 11 -2.67 -17.00 -15.26
C ALA A 11 -1.58 -16.17 -14.54
N GLU A 12 -1.36 -16.43 -13.25
CA GLU A 12 -0.28 -15.80 -12.49
C GLU A 12 1.10 -16.20 -13.02
N GLU A 13 1.30 -17.49 -13.29
CA GLU A 13 2.52 -18.01 -13.91
C GLU A 13 2.77 -17.37 -15.27
N ARG A 14 1.74 -17.28 -16.14
CA ARG A 14 1.84 -16.60 -17.44
C ARG A 14 2.23 -15.13 -17.31
N ASN A 15 1.64 -14.40 -16.35
CA ASN A 15 1.98 -12.99 -16.13
C ASN A 15 3.42 -12.83 -15.61
N ALA A 16 3.85 -13.69 -14.70
CA ALA A 16 5.20 -13.71 -14.18
C ALA A 16 6.21 -14.07 -15.29
N GLN A 17 5.89 -15.02 -16.17
CA GLN A 17 6.68 -15.36 -17.35
C GLN A 17 6.83 -14.14 -18.28
N VAL A 18 5.75 -13.42 -18.57
CA VAL A 18 5.78 -12.21 -19.41
C VAL A 18 6.66 -11.13 -18.78
N GLN A 19 6.60 -10.94 -17.46
CA GLN A 19 7.47 -10.00 -16.76
C GLN A 19 8.94 -10.43 -16.82
N LEU A 20 9.21 -11.73 -16.62
CA LEU A 20 10.56 -12.29 -16.69
C LEU A 20 11.17 -12.14 -18.10
N GLU A 21 10.41 -12.41 -19.15
CA GLU A 21 10.84 -12.20 -20.54
C GLU A 21 11.16 -10.72 -20.82
N LYS A 22 10.32 -9.80 -20.35
CA LYS A 22 10.57 -8.35 -20.48
C LYS A 22 11.83 -7.94 -19.71
N ALA A 23 12.09 -8.54 -18.55
CA ALA A 23 13.25 -8.22 -17.72
C ALA A 23 14.59 -8.63 -18.37
N LYS A 24 14.62 -9.61 -19.28
CA LYS A 24 15.86 -10.03 -19.97
C LYS A 24 16.56 -8.89 -20.69
N TYR A 25 15.79 -7.96 -21.27
CA TYR A 25 16.30 -6.84 -22.06
C TYR A 25 16.50 -5.55 -21.25
N LYS A 26 16.11 -5.54 -19.96
CA LYS A 26 16.36 -4.39 -19.09
C LYS A 26 17.85 -4.32 -18.69
N PRO A 27 18.41 -3.11 -18.52
CA PRO A 27 19.75 -2.95 -17.97
C PRO A 27 19.81 -3.49 -16.54
N VAL A 28 21.02 -3.81 -16.06
CA VAL A 28 21.25 -4.17 -14.66
C VAL A 28 20.96 -2.95 -13.78
N ALA A 29 20.09 -3.13 -12.78
CA ALA A 29 19.75 -2.09 -11.81
C ALA A 29 20.83 -1.96 -10.73
N PHE A 30 21.25 -3.08 -10.14
CA PHE A 30 22.37 -3.16 -9.19
C PHE A 30 22.90 -4.60 -9.09
N ALA A 31 24.06 -4.75 -8.47
CA ALA A 31 24.67 -6.05 -8.18
C ALA A 31 24.67 -6.30 -6.66
N VAL A 32 24.46 -7.54 -6.24
CA VAL A 32 24.64 -7.97 -4.85
C VAL A 32 25.69 -9.07 -4.76
N ARG A 33 26.42 -9.15 -3.65
CA ARG A 33 27.27 -10.29 -3.31
C ARG A 33 26.58 -11.13 -2.25
N CYS A 34 26.38 -12.41 -2.52
CA CYS A 34 25.73 -13.33 -1.61
C CYS A 34 26.63 -13.64 -0.41
N ASN A 35 26.06 -13.66 0.80
CA ASN A 35 26.77 -14.09 2.01
C ASN A 35 26.43 -15.53 2.42
N PHE A 36 25.38 -16.10 1.84
CA PHE A 36 24.89 -17.47 2.04
C PHE A 36 24.60 -18.11 0.69
N SER A 37 24.49 -19.43 0.67
CA SER A 37 24.00 -20.18 -0.48
C SER A 37 22.48 -20.38 -0.42
N TYR A 38 21.88 -20.63 -1.58
CA TYR A 38 20.46 -20.93 -1.75
C TYR A 38 20.27 -21.91 -2.90
N THR A 39 19.53 -22.98 -2.63
CA THR A 39 19.05 -23.94 -3.62
C THR A 39 17.54 -23.97 -3.54
N PRO A 40 16.81 -23.73 -4.63
CA PRO A 40 15.35 -23.73 -4.62
C PRO A 40 14.78 -25.09 -4.21
N ALA A 41 13.77 -25.06 -3.35
CA ALA A 41 12.96 -26.21 -2.97
C ALA A 41 11.59 -26.18 -3.67
N ASP A 42 10.93 -27.34 -3.76
CA ASP A 42 9.63 -27.47 -4.43
C ASP A 42 8.51 -26.66 -3.73
N ASP A 43 8.69 -26.31 -2.46
CA ASP A 43 7.74 -25.55 -1.63
C ASP A 43 8.08 -24.04 -1.51
N ASP A 44 9.11 -23.56 -2.23
CA ASP A 44 9.55 -22.14 -2.18
C ASP A 44 8.56 -21.15 -2.85
N ASN A 45 7.44 -21.63 -3.38
CA ASN A 45 6.39 -20.81 -4.04
C ASN A 45 6.96 -19.85 -5.11
N VAL A 46 7.86 -20.38 -5.95
CA VAL A 46 8.51 -19.60 -7.01
C VAL A 46 7.45 -19.11 -8.02
N PRO A 47 7.38 -17.80 -8.34
CA PRO A 47 6.34 -17.24 -9.22
C PRO A 47 6.31 -17.81 -10.64
N VAL A 48 7.45 -18.32 -11.11
CA VAL A 48 7.56 -19.10 -12.34
C VAL A 48 8.31 -20.39 -11.99
N PRO A 49 7.63 -21.55 -11.94
CA PRO A 49 8.26 -22.83 -11.63
C PRO A 49 9.52 -23.07 -12.48
N GLY A 50 10.57 -23.59 -11.85
CA GLY A 50 11.85 -23.88 -12.52
C GLY A 50 12.71 -22.66 -12.89
N HIS A 51 12.29 -21.43 -12.59
CA HIS A 51 13.05 -20.21 -12.91
C HIS A 51 13.66 -19.52 -11.68
N ALA A 52 13.63 -20.16 -10.50
CA ALA A 52 14.43 -19.73 -9.37
C ALA A 52 15.92 -19.95 -9.68
N ILE A 53 16.76 -19.08 -9.13
CA ILE A 53 18.20 -19.17 -9.31
C ILE A 53 18.83 -19.86 -8.11
N THR A 54 19.72 -20.81 -8.37
CA THR A 54 20.62 -21.38 -7.37
C THR A 54 21.88 -20.52 -7.31
N PHE A 55 22.38 -20.24 -6.10
CA PHE A 55 23.64 -19.51 -5.92
C PHE A 55 24.37 -19.97 -4.66
N GLU A 56 25.69 -19.78 -4.66
CA GLU A 56 26.56 -20.07 -3.52
C GLU A 56 26.95 -18.80 -2.76
N ALA A 57 27.49 -18.99 -1.56
CA ALA A 57 28.09 -17.89 -0.83
C ALA A 57 29.23 -17.28 -1.65
N ARG A 58 29.29 -15.95 -1.68
CA ARG A 58 30.24 -15.10 -2.45
C ARG A 58 29.94 -14.95 -3.94
N ASP A 59 28.87 -15.55 -4.47
CA ASP A 59 28.41 -15.25 -5.82
C ASP A 59 27.95 -13.80 -5.96
N PHE A 60 28.01 -13.27 -7.18
CA PHE A 60 27.49 -11.96 -7.51
C PHE A 60 26.25 -12.08 -8.39
N LEU A 61 25.14 -11.46 -7.97
CA LEU A 61 23.87 -11.48 -8.70
C LEU A 61 23.55 -10.08 -9.24
N HIS A 62 23.34 -10.00 -10.55
CA HIS A 62 22.88 -8.79 -11.23
C HIS A 62 21.34 -8.71 -11.21
N VAL A 63 20.80 -7.81 -10.39
CA VAL A 63 19.36 -7.58 -10.28
C VAL A 63 18.93 -6.57 -11.34
N LYS A 64 17.90 -6.90 -12.13
CA LYS A 64 17.41 -6.07 -13.24
C LYS A 64 16.16 -5.24 -12.91
N GLU A 65 15.44 -5.57 -11.83
CA GLU A 65 14.17 -4.92 -11.52
C GLU A 65 14.00 -4.69 -10.01
N VAL A 66 13.94 -3.41 -9.64
CA VAL A 66 13.44 -2.88 -8.36
C VAL A 66 12.72 -1.59 -8.71
N ALA A 67 11.51 -1.37 -8.19
CA ALA A 67 10.93 -0.04 -8.21
C ALA A 67 11.76 0.84 -7.26
N MET A 68 12.82 1.48 -7.76
CA MET A 68 13.71 2.32 -6.94
C MET A 68 12.98 3.54 -6.38
N TYR A 69 11.89 3.93 -7.03
CA TYR A 69 11.01 5.03 -6.62
C TYR A 69 9.57 4.55 -6.61
N ASP A 70 8.85 4.96 -5.57
CA ASP A 70 7.39 4.82 -5.52
C ASP A 70 6.75 6.12 -6.02
N VAL A 71 5.71 5.97 -6.85
CA VAL A 71 4.85 7.10 -7.23
C VAL A 71 3.95 7.41 -6.04
N VAL A 72 4.03 8.64 -5.53
CA VAL A 72 3.26 9.13 -4.39
C VAL A 72 2.42 10.35 -4.80
N PRO A 73 1.35 10.70 -4.05
CA PRO A 73 0.60 11.92 -4.32
C PRO A 73 1.51 13.15 -4.31
N THR A 74 1.31 14.08 -5.26
CA THR A 74 2.11 15.31 -5.37
C THR A 74 2.02 16.19 -4.12
N MET A 75 0.89 16.13 -3.42
CA MET A 75 0.71 16.62 -2.07
C MET A 75 0.46 15.46 -1.13
N ARG A 76 1.37 15.26 -0.17
CA ARG A 76 1.25 14.23 0.85
C ARG A 76 -0.02 14.45 1.67
N PRO A 77 -0.97 13.50 1.71
CA PRO A 77 -2.20 13.66 2.46
C PRO A 77 -1.92 13.68 3.96
N VAL A 78 -2.57 14.58 4.69
CA VAL A 78 -2.53 14.62 6.16
C VAL A 78 -3.53 13.63 6.72
N VAL A 79 -3.11 12.82 7.70
CA VAL A 79 -3.97 11.90 8.44
C VAL A 79 -3.82 12.17 9.94
N LEU A 80 -4.94 12.46 10.60
CA LEU A 80 -5.00 12.59 12.07
C LEU A 80 -5.17 11.22 12.72
N MET A 81 -4.44 10.98 13.81
CA MET A 81 -4.53 9.78 14.64
C MET A 81 -4.52 10.16 16.13
N GLY A 82 -5.09 9.29 16.96
CA GLY A 82 -5.17 9.50 18.41
C GLY A 82 -6.23 10.53 18.82
N PRO A 83 -6.40 10.79 20.13
CA PRO A 83 -5.61 10.24 21.23
C PRO A 83 -5.91 8.78 21.59
N SER A 84 -7.08 8.28 21.22
CA SER A 84 -7.46 6.87 21.33
C SER A 84 -7.88 6.35 19.95
N LEU A 85 -8.60 5.22 19.92
CA LEU A 85 -9.20 4.69 18.70
C LEU A 85 -10.29 5.65 18.18
N LYS A 86 -10.36 5.80 16.85
CA LYS A 86 -11.48 6.44 16.15
C LYS A 86 -12.78 5.67 16.38
N GLY A 87 -13.92 6.36 16.32
CA GLY A 87 -15.22 5.82 16.71
C GLY A 87 -15.51 5.93 18.20
N LEU A 88 -14.56 6.44 19.00
CA LEU A 88 -14.80 6.86 20.38
C LEU A 88 -15.07 8.37 20.37
N GLU A 89 -16.10 8.78 21.12
CA GLU A 89 -16.59 10.15 21.15
C GLU A 89 -15.47 11.18 21.40
N VAL A 90 -14.59 10.91 22.38
CA VAL A 90 -13.45 11.78 22.69
C VAL A 90 -12.52 11.95 21.48
N THR A 91 -12.15 10.86 20.82
CA THR A 91 -11.27 10.90 19.64
C THR A 91 -11.92 11.67 18.50
N ASP A 92 -13.17 11.36 18.21
CA ASP A 92 -13.89 11.92 17.05
C ASP A 92 -14.16 13.41 17.26
N MET A 93 -14.57 13.83 18.46
CA MET A 93 -14.78 15.24 18.79
C MET A 93 -13.47 16.04 18.73
N MET A 94 -12.37 15.51 19.26
CA MET A 94 -11.07 16.18 19.22
C MET A 94 -10.54 16.33 17.79
N GLN A 95 -10.60 15.27 16.98
CA GLN A 95 -10.19 15.34 15.58
C GLN A 95 -11.11 16.25 14.77
N LYS A 96 -12.42 16.23 15.02
CA LYS A 96 -13.37 17.15 14.38
C LYS A 96 -13.02 18.62 14.65
N ALA A 97 -12.67 18.97 15.89
CA ALA A 97 -12.24 20.33 16.22
C ALA A 97 -10.98 20.75 15.44
N LEU A 98 -10.03 19.83 15.25
CA LEU A 98 -8.84 20.08 14.43
C LEU A 98 -9.19 20.22 12.94
N PHE A 99 -10.07 19.39 12.39
CA PHE A 99 -10.55 19.52 11.02
C PHE A 99 -11.25 20.85 10.79
N ASP A 100 -12.14 21.26 11.72
CA ASP A 100 -12.84 22.54 11.65
C ASP A 100 -11.85 23.71 11.69
N PHE A 101 -10.83 23.66 12.56
CA PHE A 101 -9.75 24.65 12.58
C PHE A 101 -8.99 24.70 11.24
N LEU A 102 -8.56 23.54 10.72
CA LEU A 102 -7.81 23.46 9.46
C LEU A 102 -8.63 24.00 8.27
N LYS A 103 -9.94 23.69 8.23
CA LYS A 103 -10.85 24.14 7.19
C LYS A 103 -10.89 25.67 7.10
N HIS A 104 -11.05 26.35 8.23
CA HIS A 104 -11.06 27.82 8.27
C HIS A 104 -9.66 28.39 8.03
N ARG A 105 -8.63 27.82 8.65
CA ARG A 105 -7.26 28.33 8.59
C ARG A 105 -6.64 28.28 7.19
N PHE A 106 -7.07 27.32 6.37
CA PHE A 106 -6.57 27.07 5.02
C PHE A 106 -7.67 27.18 3.96
N GLU A 107 -8.72 27.96 4.22
CA GLU A 107 -9.82 28.19 3.28
C GLU A 107 -9.31 28.52 1.86
N GLY A 108 -9.92 27.88 0.84
CA GLY A 108 -9.51 27.98 -0.57
C GLY A 108 -8.23 27.24 -0.94
N ARG A 109 -7.50 26.65 0.02
CA ARG A 109 -6.23 25.93 -0.20
C ARG A 109 -6.21 24.53 0.41
N ILE A 110 -7.34 24.06 0.94
CA ILE A 110 -7.49 22.77 1.60
C ILE A 110 -8.69 22.01 1.03
N THR A 111 -8.50 20.70 0.85
CA THR A 111 -9.58 19.74 0.66
C THR A 111 -9.57 18.75 1.82
N ILE A 112 -10.64 18.76 2.62
CA ILE A 112 -10.87 17.75 3.66
C ILE A 112 -11.89 16.76 3.11
N THR A 113 -11.55 15.48 3.08
CA THR A 113 -12.45 14.42 2.62
C THR A 113 -12.49 13.26 3.59
N ARG A 114 -13.67 12.70 3.79
CA ARG A 114 -13.82 11.43 4.49
C ARG A 114 -13.40 10.27 3.59
N VAL A 115 -12.81 9.24 4.19
CA VAL A 115 -12.39 8.00 3.55
C VAL A 115 -12.90 6.84 4.41
N THR A 116 -13.91 6.15 3.90
CA THR A 116 -14.55 5.02 4.60
C THR A 116 -13.93 3.68 4.22
N ALA A 117 -13.31 3.59 3.03
CA ALA A 117 -12.62 2.38 2.61
C ALA A 117 -11.33 2.19 3.43
N ASP A 118 -10.97 0.94 3.69
CA ASP A 118 -9.76 0.64 4.44
C ASP A 118 -8.50 0.78 3.55
N ILE A 119 -8.03 2.01 3.41
CA ILE A 119 -6.84 2.37 2.64
C ILE A 119 -5.55 1.74 3.18
N SER A 120 -5.56 1.15 4.39
CA SER A 120 -4.41 0.38 4.90
C SER A 120 -4.12 -0.87 4.07
N LEU A 121 -5.13 -1.36 3.33
CA LEU A 121 -5.02 -2.51 2.45
C LEU A 121 -4.44 -2.16 1.07
N ALA A 122 -4.28 -0.87 0.77
CA ALA A 122 -3.71 -0.36 -0.48
C ALA A 122 -2.18 -0.53 -0.56
N LYS A 123 -1.70 -1.75 -0.33
CA LYS A 123 -0.26 -2.07 -0.32
C LYS A 123 0.31 -1.94 -1.73
N ARG A 124 1.53 -1.40 -1.84
CA ARG A 124 2.28 -1.23 -3.11
C ARG A 124 2.22 -2.44 -4.05
N SER A 125 2.45 -3.64 -3.52
CA SER A 125 2.43 -4.89 -4.30
C SER A 125 1.06 -5.27 -4.85
N ILE A 126 -0.03 -4.83 -4.21
CA ILE A 126 -1.40 -5.15 -4.59
C ILE A 126 -1.87 -4.24 -5.72
N LEU A 127 -1.57 -2.94 -5.63
CA LEU A 127 -2.00 -1.97 -6.64
C LEU A 127 -1.17 -2.05 -7.93
N ASN A 128 0.13 -2.37 -7.83
CA ASN A 128 1.00 -2.51 -9.00
C ASN A 128 0.73 -3.81 -9.78
N ASN A 129 -0.01 -4.76 -9.21
CA ASN A 129 -0.35 -6.02 -9.89
C ASN A 129 -1.76 -6.51 -9.50
N PRO A 130 -2.82 -5.87 -10.02
CA PRO A 130 -4.22 -6.17 -9.64
C PRO A 130 -4.67 -7.59 -10.04
N GLY A 131 -3.90 -8.31 -10.86
CA GLY A 131 -4.17 -9.68 -11.28
C GLY A 131 -4.07 -10.73 -10.18
N LYS A 132 -3.35 -10.45 -9.07
CA LYS A 132 -3.09 -11.38 -7.96
C LYS A 132 -4.30 -11.75 -7.08
N LYS A 133 -5.53 -11.39 -7.47
CA LYS A 133 -6.71 -11.70 -6.66
C LYS A 133 -7.98 -12.04 -7.45
N ALA A 134 -7.84 -12.52 -8.68
CA ALA A 134 -8.94 -13.27 -9.28
C ALA A 134 -9.16 -14.64 -8.57
N LEU A 135 -8.24 -15.08 -7.70
CA LEU A 135 -8.24 -16.32 -6.93
C LEU A 135 -8.66 -16.18 -5.44
N MET A 136 -9.57 -15.26 -5.12
CA MET A 136 -10.33 -15.34 -3.86
C MET A 136 -11.80 -15.15 -4.14
N ASP A 137 -12.52 -16.27 -4.10
CA ASP A 137 -13.96 -16.33 -4.20
C ASP A 137 -14.61 -15.62 -3.00
N ARG A 138 -15.22 -14.48 -3.29
CA ARG A 138 -16.36 -13.83 -2.63
C ARG A 138 -16.50 -12.46 -3.29
N SER A 139 -17.59 -12.26 -4.04
CA SER A 139 -17.95 -10.99 -4.71
C SER A 139 -17.69 -9.75 -3.84
N ASN A 140 -17.91 -9.84 -2.52
CA ASN A 140 -17.66 -8.78 -1.54
C ASN A 140 -16.19 -8.36 -1.37
N THR A 141 -15.22 -9.23 -1.65
CA THR A 141 -13.79 -8.91 -1.45
C THR A 141 -13.20 -8.18 -2.65
N ARG A 142 -13.74 -8.45 -3.85
CA ARG A 142 -13.31 -7.84 -5.10
C ARG A 142 -13.91 -6.43 -5.26
N SER A 143 -15.17 -6.25 -4.87
CA SER A 143 -15.80 -4.92 -4.77
C SER A 143 -15.08 -4.03 -3.75
N ASN A 144 -14.68 -4.58 -2.60
CA ASN A 144 -13.95 -3.84 -1.58
C ASN A 144 -12.57 -3.35 -2.08
N LEU A 145 -11.81 -4.19 -2.81
CA LEU A 145 -10.54 -3.76 -3.40
C LEU A 145 -10.71 -2.72 -4.52
N ALA A 146 -11.74 -2.85 -5.35
CA ALA A 146 -12.05 -1.85 -6.36
C ALA A 146 -12.41 -0.49 -5.71
N GLN A 147 -13.17 -0.53 -4.61
CA GLN A 147 -13.47 0.66 -3.82
C GLN A 147 -12.21 1.27 -3.19
N ILE A 148 -11.33 0.45 -2.62
CA ILE A 148 -10.05 0.91 -2.05
C ILE A 148 -9.16 1.53 -3.14
N GLN A 149 -9.07 0.90 -4.31
CA GLN A 149 -8.32 1.41 -5.45
C GLN A 149 -8.90 2.76 -5.93
N GLY A 150 -10.23 2.86 -6.06
CA GLY A 150 -10.89 4.11 -6.41
C GLY A 150 -10.64 5.22 -5.40
N GLU A 151 -10.63 4.90 -4.10
CA GLU A 151 -10.27 5.88 -3.07
C GLU A 151 -8.81 6.34 -3.17
N VAL A 152 -7.88 5.42 -3.48
CA VAL A 152 -6.46 5.78 -3.71
C VAL A 152 -6.33 6.69 -4.92
N GLU A 153 -6.94 6.35 -6.05
CA GLU A 153 -6.93 7.17 -7.27
C GLU A 153 -7.53 8.55 -7.02
N ARG A 154 -8.63 8.61 -6.27
CA ARG A 154 -9.26 9.87 -5.85
C ARG A 154 -8.32 10.72 -5.01
N ILE A 155 -7.58 10.13 -4.07
CA ILE A 155 -6.59 10.85 -3.26
C ILE A 155 -5.46 11.42 -4.14
N PHE A 156 -4.98 10.64 -5.11
CA PHE A 156 -3.97 11.10 -6.06
C PHE A 156 -4.46 12.28 -6.91
N GLU A 157 -5.70 12.22 -7.39
CA GLU A 157 -6.29 13.30 -8.18
C GLU A 157 -6.48 14.58 -7.34
N LEU A 158 -6.96 14.46 -6.11
CA LEU A 158 -7.08 15.62 -5.19
C LEU A 158 -5.73 16.32 -4.98
N ALA A 159 -4.66 15.54 -4.84
CA ALA A 159 -3.32 16.04 -4.62
C ALA A 159 -2.70 16.75 -5.84
N ARG A 160 -3.18 16.46 -7.06
CA ARG A 160 -2.66 17.02 -8.32
C ARG A 160 -2.75 18.55 -8.36
N SER A 161 -3.73 19.13 -7.67
CA SER A 161 -3.95 20.58 -7.58
C SER A 161 -2.90 21.32 -6.72
N LEU A 162 -2.01 20.59 -6.05
CA LEU A 162 -1.07 21.13 -5.06
C LEU A 162 -1.73 21.82 -3.85
N GLN A 163 -3.02 21.59 -3.63
CA GLN A 163 -3.73 22.00 -2.42
C GLN A 163 -3.47 21.03 -1.27
N LEU A 164 -3.64 21.52 -0.03
CA LEU A 164 -3.54 20.68 1.17
C LEU A 164 -4.66 19.63 1.14
N VAL A 165 -4.30 18.35 1.14
CA VAL A 165 -5.27 17.25 1.23
C VAL A 165 -5.26 16.70 2.65
N VAL A 166 -6.43 16.66 3.28
CA VAL A 166 -6.60 16.07 4.62
C VAL A 166 -7.62 14.95 4.54
N LEU A 167 -7.25 13.77 5.04
CA LEU A 167 -8.09 12.59 5.03
C LEU A 167 -8.66 12.35 6.43
N ASP A 168 -9.97 12.41 6.53
CA ASP A 168 -10.70 11.83 7.65
C ASP A 168 -10.90 10.34 7.38
N ALA A 169 -9.86 9.56 7.64
CA ALA A 169 -9.82 8.12 7.39
C ALA A 169 -10.28 7.35 8.62
N ASP A 170 -11.44 6.68 8.54
CA ASP A 170 -12.10 6.03 9.68
C ASP A 170 -11.26 4.85 10.25
N THR A 171 -10.50 4.17 9.39
CA THR A 171 -9.82 2.90 9.73
C THR A 171 -8.36 3.06 10.21
N VAL A 172 -7.78 4.25 10.07
CA VAL A 172 -6.36 4.50 10.35
C VAL A 172 -6.17 5.05 11.77
N ASN A 173 -5.61 4.22 12.64
CA ASN A 173 -5.32 4.52 14.04
C ASN A 173 -3.83 4.41 14.38
N HIS A 174 -3.01 3.77 13.53
CA HIS A 174 -1.59 3.55 13.77
C HIS A 174 -0.73 3.74 12.51
N PRO A 175 0.48 4.35 12.60
CA PRO A 175 1.36 4.59 11.45
C PRO A 175 1.65 3.36 10.59
N LEU A 176 1.79 2.18 11.22
CA LEU A 176 2.12 0.94 10.51
C LEU A 176 1.04 0.52 9.50
N GLN A 177 -0.23 0.90 9.71
CA GLN A 177 -1.33 0.57 8.81
C GLN A 177 -1.12 1.15 7.41
N VAL A 178 -0.54 2.35 7.32
CA VAL A 178 -0.31 3.06 6.04
C VAL A 178 1.14 3.01 5.56
N SER A 179 2.05 2.46 6.37
CA SER A 179 3.51 2.38 6.09
C SER A 179 3.88 1.64 4.79
N LYS A 180 3.03 0.72 4.35
CA LYS A 180 3.25 -0.07 3.12
C LYS A 180 2.49 0.45 1.90
N THR A 181 1.74 1.54 2.05
CA THR A 181 1.01 2.19 0.96
C THR A 181 1.91 3.19 0.22
N SER A 182 1.52 3.56 -1.00
CA SER A 182 2.18 4.65 -1.75
C SER A 182 1.63 6.04 -1.40
N LEU A 183 0.75 6.16 -0.40
CA LEU A 183 0.14 7.44 -0.05
C LEU A 183 1.14 8.41 0.60
N ALA A 184 2.21 7.88 1.21
CA ALA A 184 3.23 8.65 1.93
C ALA A 184 2.65 9.78 2.81
N PRO A 185 1.69 9.49 3.71
CA PRO A 185 0.95 10.52 4.41
C PRO A 185 1.83 11.35 5.38
N ILE A 186 1.40 12.56 5.69
CA ILE A 186 1.85 13.32 6.86
C ILE A 186 1.01 12.85 8.04
N LEU A 187 1.65 12.21 9.01
CA LEU A 187 0.99 11.62 10.17
C LEU A 187 1.00 12.62 11.32
N VAL A 188 -0.19 13.03 11.76
CA VAL A 188 -0.36 13.95 12.90
C VAL A 188 -0.96 13.16 14.05
N TYR A 189 -0.24 13.10 15.16
CA TYR A 189 -0.67 12.37 16.35
C TYR A 189 -1.16 13.32 17.42
N VAL A 190 -2.44 13.23 17.76
CA VAL A 190 -3.04 13.91 18.90
C VAL A 190 -2.70 13.09 20.14
N LYS A 191 -1.74 13.56 20.94
CA LYS A 191 -1.29 12.85 22.14
C LYS A 191 -1.86 13.49 23.39
N ILE A 192 -2.57 12.70 24.20
CA ILE A 192 -2.83 13.06 25.60
C ILE A 192 -1.65 12.52 26.43
N SER A 193 -0.87 13.42 27.03
CA SER A 193 0.35 13.05 27.77
C SER A 193 0.07 12.26 29.05
N SER A 194 -1.10 12.45 29.66
CA SER A 194 -1.49 11.79 30.90
C SER A 194 -2.67 10.84 30.64
N PRO A 195 -2.47 9.51 30.72
CA PRO A 195 -3.55 8.53 30.55
C PRO A 195 -4.67 8.71 31.57
N LYS A 196 -4.37 9.29 32.74
CA LYS A 196 -5.37 9.59 33.78
C LYS A 196 -6.45 10.58 33.33
N VAL A 197 -6.22 11.32 32.24
CA VAL A 197 -7.18 12.29 31.68
C VAL A 197 -8.18 11.61 30.73
N MET A 198 -7.92 10.35 30.33
CA MET A 198 -8.83 9.55 29.48
C MET A 198 -9.67 8.53 30.27
N LEU A 199 -9.49 8.44 31.59
CA LEU A 199 -10.25 7.59 32.53
C LEU A 199 -11.30 8.43 33.25
#